data_AF-A0A662SBG0-F1
#
_entry.id   AF-A0A662SBG0-F1
#
_cell.length_a   1.000
_cell.length_b   1.000
_cell.length_c   1.000
_cell.angle_alpha   90.00
_cell.angle_beta   90.00
_cell.angle_gamma   90.00
#
_symmetry.space_group_name_H-M   'P 1'
#
loop_
_entity.id
_entity.type
_entity.pdbx_description
1 polymer ?
#
loop_
_entity_poly.entity_id
_entity_poly.type
_entity_poly.pdbx_seq_one_letter_code
_entity_poly.pdbx_strand_id
1 'polypeptide(L)'
;MGKKVLTAGTFDIIHAGHVRLLIEAKKLAGPDGELVVIIARDENVKKYKGHPPIFTESERLFMMQNLKPVDRAVLGDSRDPISAIEREKPDIIVLGYDQWPTEEWLSKELEKRGLK
;
A
#
# COMPACT_ATOMS: atom_id res chain seq x y z
N MET A 1 16.16 -9.35 -12.68
CA MET A 1 16.27 -9.40 -11.21
C MET A 1 14.93 -8.96 -10.68
N GLY A 2 14.31 -9.77 -9.80
CA GLY A 2 13.04 -9.41 -9.17
C GLY A 2 13.19 -8.16 -8.30
N LYS A 3 12.13 -7.35 -8.24
CA LYS A 3 12.03 -6.16 -7.39
C LYS A 3 10.92 -6.34 -6.38
N LYS A 4 11.11 -5.77 -5.19
CA LYS A 4 10.04 -5.60 -4.20
C LYS A 4 9.29 -4.32 -4.51
N VAL A 5 8.06 -4.48 -4.99
CA VAL A 5 7.15 -3.37 -5.26
C VAL A 5 6.19 -3.23 -4.09
N LEU A 6 5.92 -2.01 -3.69
CA LEU A 6 5.01 -1.70 -2.59
C LEU A 6 3.93 -0.74 -3.05
N THR A 7 2.69 -1.00 -2.65
CA THR A 7 1.60 -0.03 -2.74
C THR A 7 0.83 -0.01 -1.42
N ALA A 8 0.14 1.08 -1.14
CA ALA A 8 -0.59 1.26 0.11
C ALA A 8 -1.98 1.84 -0.16
N GLY A 9 -2.94 1.56 0.72
CA GLY A 9 -4.27 2.15 0.59
C GLY A 9 -5.29 1.60 1.59
N THR A 10 -6.49 2.18 1.56
CA THR A 10 -7.62 1.66 2.33
C THR A 10 -8.15 0.36 1.73
N PHE A 11 -8.36 0.31 0.40
CA PHE A 11 -8.96 -0.83 -0.30
C PHE A 11 -10.25 -1.33 0.35
N ASP A 12 -11.16 -0.39 0.65
CA ASP A 12 -12.41 -0.66 1.36
C ASP A 12 -13.38 -1.49 0.50
N ILE A 13 -13.97 -0.87 -0.52
CA ILE A 13 -14.68 -1.58 -1.58
C ILE A 13 -13.72 -1.80 -2.74
N ILE A 14 -13.41 -3.06 -3.05
CA ILE A 14 -12.57 -3.40 -4.20
C ILE A 14 -13.36 -3.18 -5.50
N HIS A 15 -12.77 -2.46 -6.45
CA HIS A 15 -13.34 -2.20 -7.77
C HIS A 15 -12.24 -2.34 -8.84
N ALA A 16 -12.63 -2.25 -10.12
CA ALA A 16 -11.73 -2.47 -11.26
C ALA A 16 -10.48 -1.58 -11.25
N GLY A 17 -10.56 -0.38 -10.67
CA GLY A 17 -9.41 0.53 -10.51
C GLY A 17 -8.33 -0.06 -9.61
N HIS A 18 -8.71 -0.61 -8.45
CA HIS A 18 -7.77 -1.32 -7.58
C HIS A 18 -7.15 -2.53 -8.28
N VAL A 19 -7.95 -3.33 -8.98
CA VAL A 19 -7.44 -4.51 -9.68
C VAL A 19 -6.42 -4.12 -10.75
N ARG A 20 -6.69 -3.05 -11.52
CA ARG A 20 -5.75 -2.55 -12.52
C ARG A 20 -4.47 -2.01 -11.91
N LEU A 21 -4.56 -1.24 -10.82
CA LEU A 21 -3.40 -0.76 -10.06
C LEU A 21 -2.50 -1.94 -9.63
N LEU A 22 -3.08 -2.97 -9.02
CA LEU A 22 -2.34 -4.13 -8.52
C LEU A 22 -1.69 -4.94 -9.65
N ILE A 23 -2.37 -5.09 -10.79
CA ILE A 23 -1.80 -5.74 -11.98
C ILE A 23 -0.59 -4.96 -12.51
N GLU A 24 -0.71 -3.65 -12.67
CA GLU A 24 0.41 -2.83 -13.17
C GLU A 24 1.56 -2.80 -12.15
N ALA A 25 1.27 -2.71 -10.85
CA ALA A 25 2.28 -2.78 -9.80
C ALA A 25 3.03 -4.13 -9.81
N LYS A 26 2.33 -5.26 -9.95
CA LYS A 26 2.97 -6.58 -10.02
C LYS A 26 3.86 -6.73 -11.26
N LYS A 27 3.52 -6.11 -12.40
CA LYS A 27 4.40 -6.12 -13.59
C LYS A 27 5.74 -5.44 -13.32
N LEU A 28 5.76 -4.36 -12.53
CA LEU A 28 7.00 -3.64 -12.17
C LEU A 28 7.95 -4.50 -11.31
N ALA A 29 7.43 -5.52 -10.63
CA ALA A 29 8.23 -6.44 -9.83
C ALA A 29 9.13 -7.32 -10.71
N GLY A 30 8.71 -7.58 -11.95
CA GLY A 30 9.44 -8.43 -12.90
C GLY A 30 9.44 -9.91 -12.51
N PRO A 31 10.15 -10.75 -13.28
CA PRO A 31 10.33 -12.17 -12.95
C PRO A 31 11.04 -12.29 -11.61
N ASP A 32 10.47 -13.07 -10.68
CA ASP A 32 10.93 -13.30 -9.31
C ASP A 32 10.78 -12.10 -8.34
N GLY A 33 10.06 -11.05 -8.73
CA GLY A 33 9.72 -9.94 -7.82
C GLY A 33 8.42 -10.19 -7.05
N GLU A 34 8.20 -9.40 -5.99
CA GLU A 34 7.01 -9.45 -5.16
C GLU A 34 6.28 -8.10 -5.12
N LEU A 35 4.96 -8.15 -5.03
CA LEU A 35 4.08 -7.03 -4.72
C LEU A 35 3.60 -7.18 -3.27
N VAL A 36 3.99 -6.19 -2.45
CA VAL A 36 3.52 -6.03 -1.07
C VAL A 36 2.47 -4.92 -1.02
N VAL A 37 1.30 -5.21 -0.45
CA VAL A 37 0.23 -4.23 -0.27
C VAL A 37 0.06 -3.89 1.21
N ILE A 38 0.21 -2.61 1.55
CA ILE A 38 -0.08 -2.10 2.89
C ILE A 38 -1.56 -1.68 2.97
N ILE A 39 -2.27 -2.30 3.89
CA ILE A 39 -3.65 -1.96 4.24
C ILE A 39 -3.65 -0.95 5.37
N ALA A 40 -4.27 0.21 5.13
CA ALA A 40 -4.40 1.26 6.15
C ALA A 40 -5.23 0.78 7.35
N ARG A 41 -4.87 1.20 8.56
CA ARG A 41 -5.58 0.88 9.80
C ARG A 41 -6.91 1.62 9.86
N ASP A 42 -7.92 1.01 10.49
CA ASP A 42 -9.26 1.60 10.59
C ASP A 42 -9.22 3.00 11.26
N GLU A 43 -8.39 3.15 12.29
CA GLU A 43 -8.21 4.43 12.98
C GLU A 43 -7.56 5.51 12.11
N ASN A 44 -6.63 5.15 11.21
CA ASN A 44 -6.04 6.11 10.28
C ASN A 44 -7.07 6.55 9.26
N VAL A 45 -7.85 5.62 8.71
CA VAL A 45 -8.90 5.92 7.74
C VAL A 45 -9.90 6.90 8.37
N LYS A 46 -10.38 6.61 9.58
CA LYS A 46 -11.28 7.50 10.32
C LYS A 46 -10.68 8.88 10.58
N LYS A 47 -9.40 8.94 10.97
CA LYS A 47 -8.69 10.21 11.24
C LYS A 47 -8.54 11.07 9.99
N TYR A 48 -8.14 10.49 8.86
CA TYR A 48 -7.81 11.25 7.64
C TYR A 48 -9.00 11.47 6.70
N LYS A 49 -9.96 10.54 6.65
CA LYS A 49 -11.16 10.62 5.78
C LYS A 49 -12.41 11.11 6.52
N GLY A 50 -12.37 11.22 7.84
CA GLY A 50 -13.50 11.68 8.66
C GLY A 50 -14.60 10.63 8.89
N HIS A 51 -14.47 9.43 8.32
CA HIS A 51 -15.42 8.33 8.49
C HIS A 51 -14.67 6.99 8.57
N PRO A 52 -15.20 5.97 9.30
CA PRO A 52 -14.63 4.64 9.28
C PRO A 52 -14.81 3.98 7.90
N PRO A 53 -13.97 2.99 7.56
CA PRO A 53 -14.23 2.13 6.41
C PRO A 53 -15.48 1.27 6.64
N ILE A 54 -16.05 0.74 5.56
CA ILE A 54 -17.19 -0.17 5.57
C ILE A 54 -16.76 -1.54 6.10
N PHE A 55 -15.61 -2.03 5.63
CA PHE A 55 -15.01 -3.28 6.08
C PHE A 55 -13.89 -3.02 7.08
N THR A 56 -13.79 -3.87 8.09
CA THR A 56 -12.70 -3.84 9.07
C THR A 56 -11.34 -4.02 8.41
N GLU A 57 -10.28 -3.55 9.05
CA GLU A 57 -8.92 -3.74 8.54
C GLU A 57 -8.54 -5.22 8.34
N SER A 58 -9.10 -6.13 9.15
CA SER A 58 -8.90 -7.57 9.00
C SER A 58 -9.60 -8.14 7.75
N GLU A 59 -10.83 -7.70 7.47
CA GLU A 59 -11.56 -8.11 6.25
C GLU A 59 -10.89 -7.58 4.99
N ARG A 60 -10.49 -6.30 4.99
CA ARG A 60 -9.77 -5.67 3.88
C ARG A 60 -8.43 -6.37 3.63
N LEU A 61 -7.71 -6.72 4.69
CA LEU A 61 -6.49 -7.52 4.62
C LEU A 61 -6.75 -8.90 4.00
N PHE A 62 -7.75 -9.62 4.50
CA PHE A 62 -8.10 -10.94 4.00
C PHE A 62 -8.45 -10.90 2.50
N MET A 63 -9.27 -9.96 2.06
CA MET A 63 -9.60 -9.80 0.64
C MET A 63 -8.34 -9.53 -0.20
N MET A 64 -7.47 -8.62 0.26
CA MET A 64 -6.26 -8.26 -0.47
C MET A 64 -5.26 -9.43 -0.60
N GLN A 65 -5.08 -10.23 0.46
CA GLN A 65 -4.20 -11.41 0.45
C GLN A 65 -4.64 -12.47 -0.57
N ASN A 66 -5.92 -12.47 -0.96
CA ASN A 66 -6.49 -13.45 -1.88
C ASN A 66 -6.61 -12.93 -3.33
N LEU A 67 -6.11 -11.74 -3.63
CA LEU A 67 -6.05 -11.24 -5.01
C LEU A 67 -4.79 -11.74 -5.72
N LYS A 68 -4.98 -12.39 -6.88
CA LYS A 68 -3.89 -13.01 -7.67
C LYS A 68 -2.62 -12.15 -7.87
N PRO A 69 -2.68 -10.82 -8.11
CA PRO A 69 -1.46 -10.02 -8.31
C PRO A 69 -0.65 -9.78 -7.03
N VAL A 70 -1.23 -10.03 -5.85
CA VAL A 70 -0.67 -9.69 -4.54
C VAL A 70 0.06 -10.90 -3.98
N ASP A 71 1.36 -10.76 -3.71
CA ASP A 71 2.14 -11.83 -3.07
C ASP A 71 1.99 -11.76 -1.55
N ARG A 72 1.98 -10.55 -0.98
CA ARG A 72 1.78 -10.31 0.45
C ARG A 72 0.93 -9.07 0.67
N ALA A 73 0.02 -9.14 1.62
CA ALA A 73 -0.62 -7.95 2.18
C ALA A 73 -0.40 -7.91 3.69
N VAL A 74 -0.17 -6.71 4.21
CA VAL A 74 0.16 -6.43 5.61
C VAL A 74 -0.61 -5.22 6.10
N LEU A 75 -0.82 -5.11 7.41
CA LEU A 75 -1.37 -3.88 8.00
C LEU A 75 -0.27 -2.82 8.10
N GLY A 76 -0.66 -1.57 7.87
CA GLY A 76 0.17 -0.41 8.18
C GLY A 76 0.37 -0.22 9.68
N ASP A 77 1.13 0.79 10.06
CA ASP A 77 1.24 1.22 11.46
C ASP A 77 0.30 2.39 11.70
N SER A 78 -0.36 2.34 12.85
CA SER A 78 -1.45 3.23 13.18
C SER A 78 -0.97 4.60 13.67
N ARG A 79 0.29 4.69 14.11
CA ARG A 79 0.94 5.91 14.61
C ARG A 79 1.93 6.48 13.58
N ASP A 80 2.61 5.62 12.84
CA ASP A 80 3.62 6.01 11.85
C ASP A 80 3.41 5.33 10.50
N PRO A 81 2.69 5.97 9.55
CA PRO A 81 2.42 5.38 8.24
C PRO A 81 3.68 5.06 7.41
N ILE A 82 4.84 5.66 7.73
CA ILE A 82 6.10 5.44 7.02
C ILE A 82 6.84 4.21 7.55
N SER A 83 6.65 3.84 8.81
CA SER A 83 7.35 2.70 9.44
C SER A 83 7.14 1.37 8.72
N ALA A 84 5.97 1.19 8.09
CA ALA A 84 5.71 0.01 7.28
C ALA A 84 6.55 0.00 6.00
N ILE A 85 6.78 1.16 5.38
CA ILE A 85 7.66 1.29 4.22
C ILE A 85 9.12 1.02 4.63
N GLU A 86 9.58 1.58 5.75
CA GLU A 86 10.91 1.33 6.32
C GLU A 86 11.18 -0.16 6.59
N ARG A 87 10.18 -0.88 7.08
CA ARG A 87 10.29 -2.31 7.36
C ARG A 87 10.35 -3.14 6.09
N GLU A 88 9.51 -2.82 5.10
CA GLU A 88 9.47 -3.61 3.86
C GLU A 88 10.67 -3.31 2.94
N LYS A 89 11.24 -2.10 2.98
CA LYS A 89 12.37 -1.67 2.13
C LYS A 89 12.13 -1.98 0.64
N PRO A 90 11.08 -1.40 0.03
CA PRO A 90 10.77 -1.66 -1.37
C PRO A 90 11.79 -1.03 -2.31
N ASP A 91 11.96 -1.62 -3.49
CA ASP A 91 12.70 -1.03 -4.60
C ASP A 91 11.86 0.00 -5.37
N ILE A 92 10.53 -0.16 -5.34
CA ILE A 92 9.56 0.69 -6.06
C ILE A 92 8.34 0.89 -5.17
N ILE A 93 7.91 2.14 -5.01
CA ILE A 93 6.61 2.48 -4.42
C ILE A 93 5.65 2.93 -5.53
N VAL A 94 4.48 2.31 -5.59
CA VAL A 94 3.42 2.64 -6.53
C VAL A 94 2.29 3.35 -5.79
N LEU A 95 2.03 4.60 -6.19
CA LEU A 95 0.94 5.41 -5.68
C LEU A 95 -0.25 5.34 -6.65
N GLY A 96 -1.44 5.18 -6.09
CA GLY A 96 -2.67 5.33 -6.87
C GLY A 96 -2.87 6.80 -7.29
N TYR A 97 -3.47 7.02 -8.45
CA TYR A 97 -3.57 8.34 -9.08
C TYR A 97 -4.31 9.41 -8.24
N ASP A 98 -5.23 9.00 -7.36
CA ASP A 98 -5.99 9.87 -6.45
C ASP A 98 -5.61 9.69 -4.97
N GLN A 99 -4.42 9.15 -4.67
CA GLN A 99 -4.03 8.88 -3.29
C GLN A 99 -3.44 10.10 -2.58
N TRP A 100 -3.84 10.27 -1.32
CA TRP A 100 -3.08 11.02 -0.32
C TRP A 100 -2.27 10.03 0.52
N PRO A 101 -0.99 10.28 0.80
CA PRO A 101 -0.21 11.47 0.45
C PRO A 101 0.29 11.51 -0.99
N THR A 102 0.62 12.70 -1.49
CA THR A 102 1.22 12.91 -2.81
C THR A 102 2.63 12.33 -2.89
N GLU A 103 3.11 12.08 -4.12
CA GLU A 103 4.49 11.65 -4.37
C GLU A 103 5.51 12.60 -3.72
N GLU A 104 5.33 13.92 -3.91
CA GLU A 104 6.24 14.92 -3.35
C GLU A 104 6.31 14.86 -1.82
N TRP A 105 5.15 14.69 -1.15
CA TRP A 105 5.13 14.56 0.30
C TRP A 105 5.83 13.29 0.76
N LEU A 106 5.58 12.17 0.08
CA LEU A 106 6.16 10.89 0.43
C LEU A 106 7.68 10.91 0.27
N SER A 107 8.18 11.41 -0.86
CA SER A 107 9.62 11.53 -1.11
C SER A 107 10.31 12.36 -0.03
N LYS A 108 9.74 13.51 0.34
CA LYS A 108 10.27 14.36 1.43
C LYS A 108 10.33 13.63 2.77
N GLU A 109 9.32 12.81 3.07
CA GLU A 109 9.27 12.10 4.35
C GLU A 109 10.23 10.91 4.39
N LEU A 110 10.41 10.21 3.25
CA LEU A 110 11.41 9.17 3.08
C LEU A 110 12.84 9.72 3.18
N GLU A 111 13.12 10.87 2.55
CA GLU A 111 14.44 11.51 2.60
C GLU A 111 14.85 11.88 4.04
N LYS A 112 13.93 12.42 4.84
CA LYS A 112 14.20 12.72 6.27
C LYS A 112 14.61 11.49 7.08
N ARG A 113 14.20 10.30 6.62
CA ARG A 113 14.50 9.00 7.24
C ARG A 113 15.68 8.29 6.59
N GLY A 114 16.37 8.94 5.65
CA GLY A 114 17.51 8.37 4.93
C GLY A 114 17.13 7.29 3.92
N LEU A 115 15.86 7.24 3.53
CA LEU A 115 15.34 6.37 2.47
C LEU A 115 15.33 7.12 1.13
N LYS A 116 15.45 6.38 0.03
CA LYS A 116 15.35 6.89 -1.35
C LYS A 116 14.21 6.20 -2.07
#